data_AF-A0A1C6ENQ4-F1
#
_entry.id   AF-A0A1C6ENQ4-F1
#
_cell.length_a   1.000
_cell.length_b   1.000
_cell.length_c   1.000
_cell.angle_alpha   90.00
_cell.angle_beta   90.00
_cell.angle_gamma   90.00
#
_symmetry.space_group_name_H-M   'P 1'
#
loop_
_entity.id
_entity.type
_entity.pdbx_description
1 polymer ?
#
loop_
_entity_poly.entity_id
_entity_poly.type
_entity_poly.pdbx_seq_one_letter_code
_entity_poly.pdbx_strand_id
1 'polypeptide(L)' 'MKIDEVPDMATIKETAEIFKLPEYFVRQLVKSGKVIAIKSGRKIFVNVGKFAELLNTNMINADEDQNELSFGIKPIKE' A
#
# COMPACT_ATOMS: atom_id res chain seq x y z
N MET A 1 7.78 -18.36 19.45
CA MET A 1 7.71 -17.51 18.25
C MET A 1 8.88 -17.94 17.38
N LYS A 2 8.67 -18.60 16.24
CA LYS A 2 9.78 -19.01 15.38
C LYS A 2 10.54 -17.76 14.95
N ILE A 3 11.86 -17.74 15.17
CA ILE A 3 12.77 -16.67 14.73
C ILE A 3 13.22 -16.95 13.27
N ASP A 4 12.65 -17.98 12.66
CA ASP A 4 13.37 -18.82 11.71
C ASP A 4 13.40 -18.28 10.27
N GLU A 5 12.75 -17.15 9.98
CA GLU A 5 12.76 -16.56 8.65
C GLU A 5 13.08 -15.06 8.75
N VAL A 6 14.30 -14.72 8.36
CA VAL A 6 14.75 -13.33 8.24
C VAL A 6 13.89 -12.66 7.17
N PRO A 7 13.20 -11.54 7.48
CA PRO A 7 12.35 -10.90 6.50
C PRO A 7 13.19 -10.29 5.38
N ASP A 8 12.78 -10.56 4.13
CA ASP A 8 13.35 -9.90 2.97
C ASP A 8 12.87 -8.44 2.91
N MET A 9 13.83 -7.54 3.11
CA MET A 9 13.60 -6.10 3.16
C MET A 9 14.16 -5.44 1.90
N ALA A 10 13.31 -4.77 1.13
CA ALA A 10 13.71 -4.06 -0.09
C ALA A 10 13.28 -2.58 -0.03
N THR A 11 14.02 -1.69 -0.66
CA THR A 11 13.60 -0.28 -0.76
C THR A 11 12.34 -0.13 -1.59
N ILE A 12 11.68 1.03 -1.51
CA ILE A 12 10.50 1.32 -2.37
C ILE A 12 10.81 1.12 -3.86
N LYS A 13 12.00 1.51 -4.30
CA LYS A 13 12.43 1.37 -5.70
C LYS A 13 12.62 -0.10 -6.08
N GLU A 14 13.37 -0.86 -5.27
CA GLU A 14 13.58 -2.30 -5.51
C GLU A 14 12.25 -3.07 -5.46
N THR A 15 11.36 -2.74 -4.52
CA THR A 15 10.03 -3.35 -4.43
C THR A 15 9.21 -3.06 -5.70
N ALA A 16 9.24 -1.82 -6.19
CA ALA A 16 8.57 -1.46 -7.44
C ALA A 16 9.09 -2.28 -8.64
N GLU A 17 10.41 -2.49 -8.71
CA GLU A 17 11.04 -3.33 -9.74
C GLU A 17 10.66 -4.81 -9.61
N ILE A 18 10.70 -5.38 -8.39
CA ILE A 18 10.35 -6.79 -8.11
C ILE A 18 8.91 -7.11 -8.53
N PHE A 19 7.96 -6.26 -8.14
CA PHE A 19 6.54 -6.47 -8.40
C PHE A 19 6.06 -5.86 -9.72
N LYS A 20 6.96 -5.19 -10.47
CA LYS A 20 6.66 -4.47 -11.73
C LYS A 20 5.52 -3.45 -11.54
N LEU A 21 5.57 -2.71 -10.44
CA LEU A 21 4.57 -1.69 -10.07
C LEU A 21 5.19 -0.29 -10.12
N PRO A 22 4.38 0.79 -10.29
CA PRO A 22 4.89 2.15 -10.18
C PRO A 22 5.41 2.47 -8.78
N GLU A 23 6.57 3.13 -8.67
CA GLU A 23 7.14 3.54 -7.38
C GLU A 23 6.18 4.41 -6.55
N TYR A 24 5.44 5.30 -7.21
CA TYR A 24 4.47 6.16 -6.55
C TYR A 24 3.35 5.36 -5.88
N PHE A 25 2.88 4.28 -6.52
CA PHE A 25 1.86 3.40 -5.97
C PHE A 25 2.37 2.68 -4.71
N VAL A 26 3.56 2.08 -4.78
CA VAL A 26 4.20 1.44 -3.62
C VAL A 26 4.38 2.43 -2.48
N ARG A 27 4.80 3.67 -2.79
CA ARG A 27 4.93 4.74 -1.80
C ARG A 27 3.61 5.12 -1.14
N GLN A 28 2.51 5.18 -1.90
CA GLN A 28 1.18 5.46 -1.35
C GLN A 28 0.69 4.33 -0.45
N LEU A 29 0.91 3.07 -0.84
CA LEU A 29 0.59 1.91 0.00
C LEU A 29 1.34 1.95 1.34
N VAL A 30 2.65 2.24 1.30
CA VAL A 30 3.46 2.41 2.51
C VAL A 30 2.94 3.57 3.37
N LYS A 31 2.59 4.72 2.75
CA LYS A 31 2.04 5.87 3.49
C LYS A 31 0.69 5.57 4.14
N SER A 32 -0.16 4.77 3.49
CA SER A 32 -1.46 4.37 4.03
C SER A 32 -1.37 3.42 5.23
N GLY A 33 -0.17 2.93 5.57
CA GLY A 33 0.03 2.00 6.70
C GLY A 33 -0.44 0.57 6.44
N LYS A 34 -0.93 0.27 5.22
CA LYS A 34 -1.37 -1.08 4.82
C LYS A 34 -0.22 -2.08 4.70
N VAL A 35 1.00 -1.59 4.53
CA VAL A 35 2.20 -2.41 4.28
C VAL A 35 3.19 -2.29 5.44
N ILE A 36 3.75 -3.43 5.86
CA ILE A 36 4.80 -3.47 6.87
C ILE A 36 6.10 -2.93 6.27
N ALA A 37 6.54 -1.77 6.76
CA ALA A 37 7.75 -1.09 6.31
C ALA A 37 8.48 -0.41 7.47
N ILE A 38 9.80 -0.26 7.34
CA ILE A 38 10.67 0.39 8.31
C ILE A 38 11.40 1.55 7.64
N LYS A 39 11.40 2.71 8.29
CA LYS A 39 12.21 3.85 7.87
C LYS A 39 13.62 3.73 8.45
N SER A 40 14.63 3.68 7.60
CA SER A 40 16.04 3.68 7.98
C SER A 40 16.70 4.93 7.40
N GLY A 41 16.89 5.95 8.25
CA GLY A 41 17.36 7.27 7.86
C GLY A 41 16.45 7.92 6.81
N ARG A 42 16.98 8.12 5.60
CA ARG A 42 16.25 8.71 4.46
C ARG A 42 15.46 7.67 3.66
N LYS A 43 15.83 6.39 3.72
CA LYS A 43 15.21 5.32 2.93
C LYS A 43 14.10 4.63 3.72
N ILE A 44 13.16 4.04 2.98
CA ILE A 44 12.12 3.18 3.55
C ILE A 44 12.30 1.81 2.93
N PHE A 45 12.33 0.80 3.80
CA PHE A 45 12.44 -0.60 3.44
C PHE A 45 11.11 -1.28 3.73
N VAL A 46 10.64 -2.06 2.77
CA VAL A 46 9.36 -2.77 2.75
C VAL A 46 9.65 -4.25 2.95
N ASN A 47 8.86 -4.92 3.77
CA ASN A 47 8.87 -6.37 3.86
C ASN A 47 8.22 -6.94 2.59
N VAL A 48 9.03 -7.56 1.73
CA VAL A 48 8.62 -8.09 0.42
C VAL A 48 7.63 -9.24 0.56
N GLY A 49 7.86 -10.15 1.50
CA GLY A 49 6.97 -11.29 1.74
C GLY A 49 5.58 -10.85 2.16
N LYS A 50 5.49 -9.93 3.12
CA LYS A 50 4.22 -9.35 3.59
C LYS A 50 3.54 -8.48 2.54
N PHE A 51 4.32 -7.82 1.68
CA PHE A 51 3.78 -7.09 0.55
C PHE A 51 3.14 -8.04 -0.49
N ALA A 52 3.77 -9.17 -0.78
CA ALA A 52 3.19 -10.20 -1.65
C ALA A 52 1.92 -10.80 -1.06
N GLU A 53 1.92 -11.13 0.23
CA GLU A 53 0.71 -11.58 0.95
C GLU A 53 -0.44 -10.58 0.80
N LEU A 54 -0.16 -9.29 0.97
CA LEU A 54 -1.16 -8.23 0.83
C LEU A 54 -1.74 -8.17 -0.58
N LEU A 55 -0.91 -8.25 -1.62
CA LEU A 55 -1.37 -8.24 -3.01
C LEU A 55 -2.20 -9.48 -3.36
N ASN A 56 -1.84 -10.64 -2.82
CA ASN A 56 -2.57 -11.88 -3.04
C ASN A 56 -3.90 -11.95 -2.26
N THR A 57 -3.98 -11.24 -1.13
CA THR A 57 -5.17 -11.24 -0.25
C THR A 57 -6.18 -10.17 -0.67
N ASN A 58 -5.71 -8.99 -1.09
CA ASN A 58 -6.57 -7.89 -1.54
C ASN A 58 -7.07 -8.16 -2.96
N MET A 59 -8.00 -9.11 -3.09
CA MET A 59 -8.92 -9.09 -4.22
C MET A 59 -9.73 -7.80 -4.12
N ILE A 60 -9.65 -6.97 -5.14
CA ILE A 60 -10.51 -5.80 -5.29
C ILE A 60 -11.95 -6.35 -5.32
N ASN A 61 -12.71 -6.18 -4.23
CA ASN A 61 -14.16 -6.07 -4.39
C ASN A 61 -14.34 -4.78 -5.19
N ALA A 62 -14.69 -4.91 -6.47
CA ALA A 62 -14.81 -3.80 -7.41
C ALA A 62 -15.92 -2.78 -7.07
N ASP A 63 -16.48 -2.86 -5.86
CA ASP A 63 -17.74 -2.23 -5.48
C ASP A 63 -17.62 -1.20 -4.34
N GLU A 64 -16.46 -0.99 -3.71
CA GLU A 64 -16.38 -0.13 -2.50
C GLU A 64 -15.89 1.31 -2.70
N ASP A 65 -15.50 1.73 -3.90
CA ASP A 65 -15.13 3.14 -4.17
C ASP A 65 -16.19 3.90 -5.01
N GLN A 66 -17.46 3.88 -4.57
CA GLN A 66 -18.47 4.85 -5.04
C GLN A 66 -19.04 5.76 -3.95
N ASN A 67 -18.63 5.64 -2.69
CA ASN A 67 -19.10 6.52 -1.63
C ASN A 67 -17.93 7.28 -0.99
N GLU A 68 -17.67 8.47 -1.53
CA GLU A 68 -17.43 9.72 -0.78
C GLU A 68 -16.71 10.72 -1.68
N LEU A 69 -17.42 11.31 -2.63
CA LEU A 69 -17.24 12.72 -3.03
C LEU A 69 -18.52 13.19 -3.74
N SER A 70 -19.65 13.22 -3.04
CA SER A 70 -20.79 14.03 -3.48
C SER A 70 -20.50 15.51 -3.21
N PHE A 71 -19.55 16.10 -3.94
CA PHE A 71 -19.39 17.55 -4.03
C PHE A 71 -20.44 18.11 -5.01
N GLY A 72 -21.72 17.99 -4.64
CA GLY A 72 -22.83 18.62 -5.34
C GLY A 72 -23.37 19.77 -4.52
N ILE A 73 -23.46 20.96 -5.12
CA ILE A 73 -24.16 22.11 -4.54
C ILE A 73 -25.63 21.69 -4.36
N LYS A 74 -26.15 21.78 -3.13
CA LYS A 74 -27.56 21.50 -2.82
C LYS A 74 -28.38 22.79 -2.96
N PRO A 75 -29.56 22.78 -3.60
CA PRO A 75 -30.41 23.96 -3.66
C PRO A 75 -30.97 24.30 -2.27
N ILE A 76 -31.07 25.59 -1.98
CA ILE A 76 -31.71 26.12 -0.78
C ILE A 76 -33.22 26.00 -0.98
N LYS A 77 -33.92 25.39 -0.02
CA LYS A 77 -35.39 25.31 -0.06
C LYS A 77 -35.97 26.69 0.25
N GLU A 78 -36.92 27.13 -0.58
CA GLU A 78 -37.80 28.28 -0.32
C GLU A 78 -38.59 28.15 0.97
#